data_AF-A0A3D5KSR8-F1
#
_entry.id   AF-A0A3D5KSR8-F1
#
_cell.length_a   1.000
_cell.length_b   1.000
_cell.length_c   1.000
_cell.angle_alpha   90.00
_cell.angle_beta   90.00
_cell.angle_gamma   90.00
#
_symmetry.space_group_name_H-M   'P 1'
#
loop_
_entity.id
_entity.type
_entity.pdbx_description
1 polymer ?
#
loop_
_entity_poly.entity_id
_entity_poly.type
_entity_poly.pdbx_seq_one_letter_code
_entity_poly.pdbx_strand_id
1 'polypeptide(L)'
;MKLTRYILIASFSIVCCSNSKKANESEVTQNELFSVFIKNFDSLQLPLSIIRDGLFKYGSPVFYDSVRRNPGNPYYNVVETKYHRFLQKKIERPNKYKYRYLLASKLGNLSVILYKQIDLEAESFSIKMSTLTYDGGVIDTLTLAGMKANVSEKYVEIDKDWKIHTTYYHYLPDELPIQALVANKEEEEFIITNDGHFKKTFSNKKKGYFDIGPGNKSLVPYKK
;
A
#
# COMPACT_ATOMS: atom_id res chain seq x y z
N MET A 1 -33.64 -64.92 37.77
CA MET A 1 -32.28 -64.64 37.24
C MET A 1 -32.44 -64.18 35.79
N LYS A 2 -32.13 -62.91 35.50
CA LYS A 2 -31.07 -62.44 34.56
C LYS A 2 -31.25 -62.97 33.12
N LEU A 3 -31.29 -62.21 32.03
CA LEU A 3 -30.84 -60.85 31.75
C LEU A 3 -31.50 -60.37 30.45
N THR A 4 -31.91 -59.11 30.45
CA THR A 4 -32.18 -58.19 29.34
C THR A 4 -31.33 -58.35 28.08
N ARG A 5 -31.92 -58.19 26.89
CA ARG A 5 -31.36 -57.42 25.75
C ARG A 5 -32.48 -56.82 24.88
N TYR A 6 -32.87 -55.58 25.21
CA TYR A 6 -33.57 -54.69 24.28
C TYR A 6 -32.51 -54.02 23.39
N ILE A 7 -32.63 -54.18 22.08
CA ILE A 7 -31.83 -53.43 21.11
C ILE A 7 -32.56 -52.09 20.89
N LEU A 8 -32.09 -51.06 21.58
CA LEU A 8 -32.48 -49.67 21.37
C LEU A 8 -31.68 -49.15 20.16
N ILE A 9 -32.32 -49.11 19.00
CA ILE A 9 -31.78 -48.40 17.82
C ILE A 9 -31.95 -46.91 18.11
N ALA A 10 -30.86 -46.28 18.56
CA ALA A 10 -30.78 -44.84 18.71
C ALA A 10 -30.69 -44.21 17.31
N SER A 11 -31.82 -43.73 16.80
CA SER A 11 -31.90 -42.81 15.68
C SER A 11 -31.32 -41.45 16.10
N PHE A 12 -30.00 -41.30 15.98
CA PHE A 12 -29.36 -39.99 15.94
C PHE A 12 -29.60 -39.38 14.56
N SER A 13 -30.75 -38.71 14.42
CA SER A 13 -30.97 -37.80 13.30
C SER A 13 -30.00 -36.63 13.43
N ILE A 14 -29.04 -36.61 12.51
CA ILE A 14 -28.06 -35.56 12.30
C ILE A 14 -28.80 -34.25 12.03
N VAL A 15 -28.84 -33.36 13.04
CA VAL A 15 -29.18 -31.95 12.85
C VAL A 15 -27.92 -31.25 12.35
N CYS A 16 -27.64 -31.36 11.04
CA CYS A 16 -26.63 -30.58 10.33
C CYS A 16 -27.28 -29.63 9.32
N CYS A 17 -28.22 -28.79 9.76
CA CYS A 17 -28.88 -27.80 8.88
C CYS A 17 -29.07 -26.42 9.55
N SER A 18 -28.05 -25.89 10.23
CA SER A 18 -28.16 -24.54 10.85
C SER A 18 -26.93 -23.63 10.73
N ASN A 19 -25.84 -24.06 10.10
CA ASN A 19 -24.65 -23.20 9.95
C ASN A 19 -24.47 -22.54 8.57
N SER A 20 -25.31 -22.82 7.57
CA SER A 20 -25.19 -22.21 6.23
C SER A 20 -25.76 -20.79 6.13
N LYS A 21 -26.70 -20.40 6.99
CA LYS A 21 -27.30 -19.05 6.95
C LYS A 21 -26.36 -17.96 7.45
N LYS A 22 -25.58 -18.22 8.51
CA LYS A 22 -24.62 -17.26 9.07
C LYS A 22 -23.44 -16.98 8.14
N ALA A 23 -22.97 -17.99 7.39
CA ALA A 23 -21.89 -17.81 6.43
C ALA A 23 -22.32 -16.87 5.29
N ASN A 24 -23.48 -17.11 4.68
CA ASN A 24 -23.99 -16.27 3.59
C ASN A 24 -24.32 -14.83 4.04
N GLU A 25 -24.92 -14.61 5.21
CA GLU A 25 -25.16 -13.26 5.73
C GLU A 25 -23.84 -12.50 6.02
N SER A 26 -22.83 -13.19 6.55
CA SER A 26 -21.52 -12.58 6.82
C SER A 26 -20.78 -12.19 5.54
N GLU A 27 -20.88 -13.01 4.48
CA GLU A 27 -20.27 -12.76 3.18
C GLU A 27 -20.98 -11.61 2.42
N VAL A 28 -22.32 -11.58 2.43
CA VAL A 28 -23.12 -10.47 1.86
C VAL A 28 -22.76 -9.15 2.56
N THR A 29 -22.66 -9.16 3.89
CA THR A 29 -22.29 -7.97 4.68
C THR A 29 -20.86 -7.50 4.37
N GLN A 30 -19.93 -8.42 4.11
CA GLN A 30 -18.55 -8.07 3.74
C GLN A 30 -18.48 -7.42 2.35
N ASN A 31 -19.16 -7.99 1.36
CA ASN A 31 -19.22 -7.47 0.00
C ASN A 31 -19.86 -6.07 -0.05
N GLU A 32 -20.93 -5.87 0.73
CA GLU A 32 -21.55 -4.55 0.89
C GLU A 32 -20.59 -3.54 1.53
N LEU A 33 -19.90 -3.93 2.62
CA LEU A 33 -18.95 -3.05 3.28
C LEU A 33 -17.77 -2.68 2.37
N PHE A 34 -17.27 -3.64 1.58
CA PHE A 34 -16.21 -3.41 0.61
C PHE A 34 -16.69 -2.49 -0.53
N SER A 35 -17.92 -2.69 -1.00
CA SER A 35 -18.53 -1.82 -2.02
C SER A 35 -18.65 -0.38 -1.54
N VAL A 36 -19.02 -0.16 -0.27
CA VAL A 36 -19.02 1.18 0.34
C VAL A 36 -17.59 1.72 0.46
N PHE A 37 -16.65 0.89 0.88
CA PHE A 37 -15.24 1.27 1.00
C PHE A 37 -14.65 1.78 -0.32
N ILE A 38 -14.80 1.01 -1.42
CA ILE A 38 -14.24 1.36 -2.73
C ILE A 38 -14.84 2.66 -3.30
N LYS A 39 -16.10 2.96 -3.02
CA LYS A 39 -16.76 4.20 -3.46
C LYS A 39 -16.14 5.49 -2.90
N ASN A 40 -15.31 5.40 -1.87
CA ASN A 40 -14.61 6.55 -1.28
C ASN A 40 -13.31 6.92 -2.02
N PHE A 41 -12.87 6.11 -2.98
CA PHE A 41 -11.70 6.41 -3.80
C PHE A 41 -12.10 7.13 -5.08
N ASP A 42 -11.27 8.10 -5.48
CA ASP A 42 -11.35 8.67 -6.82
C ASP A 42 -10.85 7.64 -7.86
N SER A 43 -11.24 7.82 -9.13
CA SER A 43 -10.78 6.92 -10.20
C SER A 43 -9.30 7.15 -10.52
N LEU A 44 -8.50 6.06 -10.51
CA LEU A 44 -7.12 6.09 -10.99
C LEU A 44 -7.12 6.16 -12.52
N GLN A 45 -6.52 7.23 -13.05
CA GLN A 45 -6.20 7.37 -14.47
C GLN A 45 -4.70 7.10 -14.68
N LEU A 46 -4.38 6.34 -15.72
CA LEU A 46 -3.00 6.03 -16.13
C LEU A 46 -2.63 6.83 -17.40
N PRO A 47 -1.35 7.20 -17.58
CA PRO A 47 -0.22 6.92 -16.70
C PRO A 47 -0.23 7.78 -15.42
N LEU A 48 0.42 7.28 -14.37
CA LEU A 48 0.60 7.98 -13.09
C LEU A 48 2.09 8.13 -12.81
N SER A 49 2.53 9.32 -12.39
CA SER A 49 3.91 9.53 -11.95
C SER A 49 3.95 10.34 -10.65
N ILE A 50 4.67 9.81 -9.66
CA ILE A 50 4.96 10.46 -8.37
C ILE A 50 6.47 10.67 -8.30
N ILE A 51 6.91 11.77 -8.91
CA ILE A 51 8.30 12.26 -8.85
C ILE A 51 8.57 13.04 -7.57
N ARG A 52 9.83 13.38 -7.32
CA ARG A 52 10.30 14.13 -6.14
C ARG A 52 9.46 15.38 -5.82
N ASP A 53 9.26 16.26 -6.80
CA ASP A 53 8.47 17.50 -6.61
C ASP A 53 6.97 17.20 -6.31
N GLY A 54 6.47 16.05 -6.78
CA GLY A 54 5.12 15.55 -6.49
C GLY A 54 5.00 14.86 -5.12
N LEU A 55 6.08 14.26 -4.62
CA LEU A 55 6.11 13.51 -3.36
C LEU A 55 5.73 14.41 -2.17
N PHE A 56 6.18 15.66 -2.17
CA PHE A 56 5.88 16.64 -1.11
C PHE A 56 4.38 16.97 -1.01
N LYS A 57 3.60 16.85 -2.09
CA LYS A 57 2.13 17.00 -2.03
C LYS A 57 1.48 15.93 -1.15
N TYR A 58 2.17 14.80 -0.99
CA TYR A 58 1.76 13.69 -0.14
C TYR A 58 2.49 13.70 1.21
N GLY A 59 3.41 14.63 1.47
CA GLY A 59 3.99 14.88 2.79
C GLY A 59 2.96 15.44 3.77
N SER A 60 3.11 15.18 5.07
CA SER A 60 2.23 15.76 6.09
C SER A 60 2.30 17.30 6.09
N PRO A 61 1.21 18.03 6.40
CA PRO A 61 1.27 19.49 6.57
C PRO A 61 2.15 19.95 7.75
N VAL A 62 2.52 19.05 8.66
CA VAL A 62 3.16 19.40 9.94
C VAL A 62 4.68 19.70 9.83
N PHE A 63 5.35 19.33 8.73
CA PHE A 63 6.82 19.47 8.61
C PHE A 63 7.31 20.68 7.80
N TYR A 64 6.41 21.52 7.29
CA TYR A 64 6.80 22.69 6.48
C TYR A 64 5.96 23.92 6.84
N ASP A 65 6.02 24.32 8.11
CA ASP A 65 5.58 25.65 8.53
C ASP A 65 6.68 26.66 8.16
N SER A 66 6.57 27.22 6.95
CA SER A 66 6.88 28.64 6.72
C SER A 66 6.59 29.10 5.30
N VAL A 67 6.64 28.25 4.27
CA VAL A 67 6.42 28.72 2.89
C VAL A 67 5.85 27.62 1.98
N ARG A 68 4.54 27.36 2.05
CA ARG A 68 3.59 27.15 0.91
C ARG A 68 2.39 26.26 1.27
N ARG A 69 1.21 26.88 1.17
CA ARG A 69 -0.13 26.35 0.86
C ARG A 69 -0.94 25.68 2.00
N ASN A 70 -1.78 26.55 2.58
CA ASN A 70 -3.18 26.39 2.97
C ASN A 70 -3.62 25.07 3.65
N PRO A 71 -3.79 25.04 4.98
CA PRO A 71 -4.19 23.86 5.77
C PRO A 71 -5.66 23.41 5.59
N GLY A 72 -6.46 24.10 4.77
CA GLY A 72 -7.91 23.91 4.66
C GLY A 72 -8.40 22.77 3.75
N ASN A 73 -7.54 22.07 3.01
CA ASN A 73 -8.00 20.98 2.13
C ASN A 73 -6.95 19.87 1.97
N PRO A 74 -6.83 18.92 2.91
CA PRO A 74 -6.00 17.76 2.69
C PRO A 74 -6.72 16.88 1.67
N TYR A 75 -6.24 16.91 0.41
CA TYR A 75 -6.79 16.35 -0.84
C TYR A 75 -7.50 14.96 -0.81
N TYR A 76 -7.51 14.26 0.32
CA TYR A 76 -7.94 12.88 0.46
C TYR A 76 -8.50 12.58 1.86
N ASN A 77 -9.70 11.99 1.90
CA ASN A 77 -10.41 11.63 3.13
C ASN A 77 -9.65 10.60 3.97
N VAL A 78 -9.79 10.68 5.30
CA VAL A 78 -9.23 9.69 6.23
C VAL A 78 -10.04 8.40 6.14
N VAL A 79 -9.35 7.26 6.10
CA VAL A 79 -9.99 5.94 6.11
C VAL A 79 -10.44 5.63 7.53
N GLU A 80 -11.74 5.43 7.72
CA GLU A 80 -12.30 5.00 9.00
C GLU A 80 -11.72 3.65 9.44
N THR A 81 -11.54 3.47 10.75
CA THR A 81 -10.92 2.27 11.35
C THR A 81 -11.58 0.97 10.91
N LYS A 82 -12.91 0.96 10.73
CA LYS A 82 -13.68 -0.22 10.26
C LYS A 82 -13.22 -0.75 8.91
N TYR A 83 -12.59 0.09 8.09
CA TYR A 83 -12.11 -0.26 6.75
C TYR A 83 -10.63 -0.65 6.70
N HIS A 84 -9.87 -0.54 7.80
CA HIS A 84 -8.42 -0.83 7.80
C HIS A 84 -8.12 -2.29 7.42
N ARG A 85 -9.08 -3.20 7.64
CA ARG A 85 -9.00 -4.60 7.21
C ARG A 85 -8.79 -4.79 5.71
N PHE A 86 -9.20 -3.84 4.88
CA PHE A 86 -9.03 -3.87 3.42
C PHE A 86 -7.68 -3.31 2.97
N LEU A 87 -6.85 -2.82 3.89
CA LEU A 87 -5.55 -2.22 3.60
C LEU A 87 -4.38 -3.08 4.11
N GLN A 88 -4.63 -3.97 5.06
CA GLN A 88 -3.59 -4.74 5.76
C GLN A 88 -3.91 -6.23 5.70
N LYS A 89 -2.94 -7.06 5.31
CA LYS A 89 -3.06 -8.54 5.33
C LYS A 89 -3.22 -9.10 6.75
N LYS A 90 -2.78 -8.35 7.78
CA LYS A 90 -2.88 -8.69 9.21
C LYS A 90 -3.24 -7.44 9.99
N ILE A 91 -3.90 -7.60 11.14
CA ILE A 91 -4.18 -6.49 12.06
C ILE A 91 -2.83 -6.01 12.61
N GLU A 92 -2.28 -4.92 12.05
CA GLU A 92 -1.16 -4.22 12.64
C GLU A 92 -1.64 -3.50 13.92
N ARG A 93 -0.70 -3.12 14.81
CA ARG A 93 -1.04 -2.50 16.09
C ARG A 93 -2.06 -1.36 15.88
N PRO A 94 -3.26 -1.45 16.50
CA PRO A 94 -4.22 -0.37 16.40
C PRO A 94 -3.53 0.90 16.90
N ASN A 95 -3.64 1.99 16.12
CA ASN A 95 -3.09 3.33 16.39
C ASN A 95 -1.68 3.65 15.87
N LYS A 96 -0.92 2.71 15.27
CA LYS A 96 0.39 3.07 14.70
C LYS A 96 0.27 3.93 13.42
N TYR A 97 -0.77 3.67 12.63
CA TYR A 97 -0.89 4.24 11.29
C TYR A 97 -2.19 5.02 11.07
N LYS A 98 -2.11 6.08 10.27
CA LYS A 98 -3.29 6.73 9.65
C LYS A 98 -3.30 6.47 8.16
N TYR A 99 -4.48 6.18 7.62
CA TYR A 99 -4.69 5.89 6.21
C TYR A 99 -5.53 6.98 5.55
N ARG A 100 -5.23 7.30 4.29
CA ARG A 100 -6.06 8.18 3.45
C ARG A 100 -6.35 7.53 2.10
N TYR A 101 -7.59 7.62 1.65
CA TYR A 101 -8.04 7.18 0.33
C TYR A 101 -7.31 7.96 -0.75
N LEU A 102 -6.74 7.34 -1.79
CA LEU A 102 -6.23 8.10 -2.94
C LEU A 102 -7.04 7.77 -4.18
N LEU A 103 -6.74 6.64 -4.81
CA LEU A 103 -7.29 6.28 -6.11
C LEU A 103 -7.66 4.80 -6.15
N ALA A 104 -8.63 4.43 -6.97
CA ALA A 104 -8.97 3.04 -7.25
C ALA A 104 -9.24 2.83 -8.75
N SER A 105 -8.96 1.62 -9.23
CA SER A 105 -9.33 1.18 -10.58
C SER A 105 -9.58 -0.32 -10.58
N LYS A 106 -10.11 -0.82 -11.70
CA LYS A 106 -10.27 -2.25 -11.96
C LYS A 106 -9.23 -2.72 -12.95
N LEU A 107 -8.66 -3.89 -12.70
CA LEU A 107 -7.75 -4.58 -13.61
C LEU A 107 -8.21 -6.03 -13.75
N GLY A 108 -8.92 -6.34 -14.83
CA GLY A 108 -9.62 -7.62 -14.98
C GLY A 108 -10.62 -7.84 -13.83
N ASN A 109 -10.44 -8.93 -13.10
CA ASN A 109 -11.29 -9.29 -11.95
C ASN A 109 -10.78 -8.75 -10.62
N LEU A 110 -9.75 -7.91 -10.64
CA LEU A 110 -9.10 -7.36 -9.45
C LEU A 110 -9.56 -5.92 -9.20
N SER A 111 -9.68 -5.56 -7.93
CA SER A 111 -9.68 -4.15 -7.52
C SER A 111 -8.26 -3.72 -7.21
N VAL A 112 -7.82 -2.59 -7.76
CA VAL A 112 -6.52 -1.99 -7.45
C VAL A 112 -6.77 -0.68 -6.73
N ILE A 113 -6.23 -0.53 -5.53
CA ILE A 113 -6.35 0.70 -4.73
C ILE A 113 -4.98 1.27 -4.44
N LEU A 114 -4.88 2.60 -4.47
CA LEU A 114 -3.76 3.38 -3.98
C LEU A 114 -4.21 4.12 -2.73
N TYR A 115 -3.42 4.03 -1.67
CA TYR A 115 -3.69 4.73 -0.42
C TYR A 115 -2.40 5.25 0.19
N LYS A 116 -2.52 6.32 0.99
CA LYS A 116 -1.42 6.85 1.78
C LYS A 116 -1.48 6.22 3.17
N GLN A 117 -0.36 5.66 3.64
CA GLN A 117 -0.13 5.22 5.01
C GLN A 117 0.87 6.16 5.69
N ILE A 118 0.49 6.73 6.82
CA ILE A 118 1.32 7.62 7.64
C ILE A 118 1.73 6.87 8.89
N ASP A 119 3.03 6.74 9.14
CA ASP A 119 3.56 6.25 10.41
C ASP A 119 3.61 7.40 11.41
N LEU A 120 2.82 7.30 12.47
CA LEU A 120 2.72 8.35 13.49
C LEU A 120 3.95 8.41 14.41
N GLU A 121 4.77 7.36 14.45
CA GLU A 121 5.95 7.26 15.30
C GLU A 121 7.23 7.65 14.57
N ALA A 122 7.29 7.42 13.25
CA ALA A 122 8.54 7.47 12.48
C ALA A 122 8.66 8.66 11.51
N GLU A 123 7.83 9.70 11.66
CA GLU A 123 7.79 10.89 10.78
C GLU A 123 7.88 10.52 9.29
N SER A 124 7.14 9.50 8.88
CA SER A 124 7.23 8.92 7.55
C SER A 124 5.87 8.63 6.96
N PHE A 125 5.82 8.60 5.63
CA PHE A 125 4.64 8.16 4.92
C PHE A 125 5.03 7.30 3.73
N SER A 126 4.11 6.43 3.33
CA SER A 126 4.20 5.63 2.13
C SER A 126 2.90 5.74 1.33
N ILE A 127 3.03 5.70 0.02
CA ILE A 127 1.94 5.49 -0.92
C ILE A 127 2.04 4.03 -1.34
N LYS A 128 1.01 3.28 -1.01
CA LYS A 128 0.93 1.85 -1.27
C LYS A 128 -0.13 1.57 -2.31
N MET A 129 0.14 0.58 -3.14
CA MET A 129 -0.84 -0.02 -4.02
C MET A 129 -1.17 -1.41 -3.50
N SER A 130 -2.45 -1.72 -3.36
CA SER A 130 -2.91 -3.07 -3.07
C SER A 130 -3.78 -3.58 -4.20
N THR A 131 -3.61 -4.86 -4.52
CA THR A 131 -4.52 -5.64 -5.34
C THR A 131 -5.44 -6.43 -4.42
N LEU A 132 -6.73 -6.46 -4.75
CA LEU A 132 -7.75 -7.08 -3.93
C LEU A 132 -8.67 -7.95 -4.77
N THR A 133 -9.18 -9.00 -4.12
CA THR A 133 -10.31 -9.80 -4.60
C THR A 133 -11.60 -8.97 -4.61
N TYR A 134 -12.66 -9.51 -5.21
CA TYR A 134 -13.95 -8.83 -5.35
C TYR A 134 -14.64 -8.52 -4.01
N ASP A 135 -14.32 -9.28 -2.96
CA ASP A 135 -14.84 -9.16 -1.60
C ASP A 135 -13.91 -8.34 -0.67
N GLY A 136 -12.84 -7.75 -1.23
CA GLY A 136 -11.91 -6.89 -0.51
C GLY A 136 -10.77 -7.62 0.22
N GLY A 137 -10.58 -8.91 -0.02
CA GLY A 137 -9.39 -9.63 0.43
C GLY A 137 -8.12 -9.10 -0.22
N VAL A 138 -7.14 -8.65 0.58
CA VAL A 138 -5.86 -8.14 0.07
C VAL A 138 -5.02 -9.30 -0.48
N ILE A 139 -4.80 -9.32 -1.80
CA ILE A 139 -3.96 -10.31 -2.48
C ILE A 139 -2.50 -9.94 -2.28
N ASP A 140 -2.11 -8.72 -2.65
CA ASP A 140 -0.76 -8.24 -2.47
C ASP A 140 -0.67 -6.71 -2.31
N THR A 141 0.46 -6.24 -1.80
CA THR A 141 0.70 -4.80 -1.55
C THR A 141 2.12 -4.41 -1.92
N LEU A 142 2.25 -3.41 -2.79
CA LEU A 142 3.52 -2.79 -3.16
C LEU A 142 3.62 -1.36 -2.62
N THR A 143 4.72 -1.05 -1.94
CA THR A 143 5.06 0.35 -1.63
C THR A 143 5.59 1.01 -2.89
N LEU A 144 4.81 1.93 -3.45
CA LEU A 144 5.13 2.63 -4.69
C LEU A 144 6.08 3.79 -4.45
N ALA A 145 5.71 4.67 -3.51
CA ALA A 145 6.42 5.91 -3.22
C ALA A 145 6.36 6.21 -1.72
N GLY A 146 7.16 7.17 -1.25
CA GLY A 146 7.14 7.55 0.16
C GLY A 146 8.40 8.28 0.59
N MET A 147 8.37 8.76 1.81
CA MET A 147 9.49 9.46 2.43
C MET A 147 9.62 9.05 3.89
N LYS A 148 10.86 8.89 4.32
CA LYS A 148 11.26 8.92 5.72
C LYS A 148 12.28 10.04 5.86
N ALA A 149 11.94 11.06 6.65
CA ALA A 149 12.73 12.28 6.76
C ALA A 149 14.22 11.97 7.00
N ASN A 150 15.10 12.58 6.21
CA ASN A 150 16.56 12.43 6.27
C ASN A 150 17.10 11.00 6.11
N VAL A 151 16.27 10.01 5.75
CA VAL A 151 16.68 8.61 5.60
C VAL A 151 16.50 8.15 4.16
N SER A 152 15.33 8.39 3.56
CA SER A 152 15.07 7.87 2.23
C SER A 152 13.87 8.48 1.53
N GLU A 153 13.89 8.43 0.21
CA GLU A 153 12.79 8.82 -0.67
C GLU A 153 12.52 7.70 -1.70
N LYS A 154 11.25 7.43 -2.00
CA LYS A 154 10.82 6.50 -3.05
C LYS A 154 9.85 7.19 -4.01
N TYR A 155 10.03 6.95 -5.29
CA TYR A 155 9.23 7.47 -6.39
C TYR A 155 8.66 6.34 -7.23
N VAL A 156 7.58 6.62 -7.96
CA VAL A 156 6.94 5.66 -8.85
C VAL A 156 6.53 6.29 -10.17
N GLU A 157 6.60 5.51 -11.23
CA GLU A 157 5.91 5.73 -12.49
C GLU A 157 5.11 4.46 -12.82
N ILE A 158 3.86 4.63 -13.23
CA ILE A 158 2.98 3.56 -13.70
C ILE A 158 2.57 3.97 -15.11
N ASP A 159 2.93 3.16 -16.10
CA ASP A 159 2.55 3.42 -17.48
C ASP A 159 1.09 3.01 -17.75
N LYS A 160 0.66 3.12 -19.01
CA LYS A 160 -0.70 2.77 -19.43
C LYS A 160 -0.98 1.27 -19.40
N ASP A 161 0.06 0.45 -19.45
CA ASP A 161 0.02 -1.01 -19.49
C ASP A 161 0.23 -1.63 -18.10
N TRP A 162 0.11 -0.81 -17.04
CA TRP A 162 0.31 -1.22 -15.64
C TRP A 162 1.71 -1.71 -15.30
N LYS A 163 2.69 -1.32 -16.11
CA LYS A 163 4.10 -1.52 -15.77
C LYS A 163 4.50 -0.50 -14.73
N ILE A 164 5.04 -0.98 -13.61
CA ILE A 164 5.35 -0.15 -12.45
C ILE A 164 6.86 -0.04 -12.34
N HIS A 165 7.37 1.18 -12.44
CA HIS A 165 8.77 1.51 -12.22
C HIS A 165 8.91 2.26 -10.91
N THR A 166 9.78 1.79 -10.02
CA THR A 166 10.08 2.49 -8.77
C THR A 166 11.54 2.87 -8.71
N THR A 167 11.81 4.05 -8.17
CA THR A 167 13.17 4.51 -7.84
C THR A 167 13.22 4.80 -6.35
N TYR A 168 14.16 4.17 -5.65
CA TYR A 168 14.38 4.35 -4.22
C TYR A 168 15.77 4.93 -3.98
N TYR A 169 15.84 5.98 -3.18
CA TYR A 169 17.08 6.57 -2.69
C TYR A 169 17.17 6.35 -1.19
N HIS A 170 18.20 5.64 -0.75
CA HIS A 170 18.58 5.53 0.65
C HIS A 170 19.80 6.39 0.90
N TYR A 171 19.62 7.45 1.69
CA TYR A 171 20.69 8.39 2.01
C TYR A 171 21.65 7.75 3.01
N LEU A 172 22.95 7.86 2.73
CA LEU A 172 24.00 7.39 3.61
C LEU A 172 24.45 8.54 4.53
N PRO A 173 25.05 8.24 5.69
CA PRO A 173 25.71 9.26 6.51
C PRO A 173 26.74 10.03 5.68
N ASP A 174 26.97 11.31 6.04
CA ASP A 174 27.92 12.17 5.34
C ASP A 174 29.31 11.52 5.25
N GLU A 175 29.81 11.30 4.04
CA GLU A 175 31.19 10.85 3.78
C GLU A 175 32.08 12.08 3.54
N LEU A 176 32.88 12.48 4.54
CA LEU A 176 33.98 13.44 4.34
C LEU A 176 34.98 12.84 3.32
N PRO A 177 35.46 13.57 2.30
CA PRO A 177 35.52 15.03 2.15
C PRO A 177 34.55 15.63 1.09
N ILE A 178 33.54 14.89 0.64
CA ILE A 178 32.73 15.31 -0.52
C ILE A 178 31.56 16.17 -0.02
N GLN A 179 31.42 17.40 -0.52
CA GLN A 179 30.18 18.20 -0.38
C GLN A 179 29.08 17.60 -1.26
N ALA A 180 28.68 16.36 -0.99
CA ALA A 180 27.67 15.64 -1.76
C ALA A 180 26.83 14.75 -0.86
N LEU A 181 25.54 14.64 -1.20
CA LEU A 181 24.62 13.73 -0.52
C LEU A 181 24.82 12.32 -1.10
N VAL A 182 25.47 11.45 -0.35
CA VAL A 182 25.70 10.06 -0.77
C VAL A 182 24.41 9.26 -0.66
N ALA A 183 24.10 8.47 -1.68
CA ALA A 183 22.91 7.62 -1.68
C ALA A 183 23.14 6.29 -2.39
N ASN A 184 22.46 5.26 -1.90
CA ASN A 184 22.17 4.07 -2.67
C ASN A 184 20.89 4.30 -3.46
N LYS A 185 20.96 4.18 -4.78
CA LYS A 185 19.81 4.16 -5.68
C LYS A 185 19.46 2.71 -6.02
N GLU A 186 18.19 2.38 -5.86
CA GLU A 186 17.60 1.12 -6.29
C GLU A 186 16.48 1.42 -7.29
N GLU A 187 16.57 0.80 -8.46
CA GLU A 187 15.56 0.87 -9.51
C GLU A 187 14.93 -0.50 -9.64
N GLU A 188 13.61 -0.56 -9.61
CA GLU A 188 12.86 -1.81 -9.69
C GLU A 188 11.70 -1.67 -10.66
N GLU A 189 11.41 -2.75 -11.36
CA GLU A 189 10.26 -2.87 -12.25
C GLU A 189 9.37 -4.00 -11.76
N PHE A 190 8.06 -3.77 -11.82
CA PHE A 190 7.04 -4.75 -11.45
C PHE A 190 5.92 -4.79 -12.49
N ILE A 191 5.30 -5.96 -12.58
CA ILE A 191 4.02 -6.15 -13.26
C ILE A 191 3.02 -6.77 -12.28
N ILE A 192 1.73 -6.52 -12.52
CA ILE A 192 0.65 -7.23 -11.82
C ILE A 192 0.37 -8.51 -12.59
N THR A 193 0.50 -9.65 -11.92
CA THR A 193 0.21 -10.97 -12.50
C THR A 193 -1.30 -11.24 -12.52
N ASN A 194 -1.74 -12.24 -13.30
CA ASN A 194 -3.17 -12.55 -13.47
C ASN A 194 -3.88 -12.93 -12.15
N ASP A 195 -3.14 -13.46 -11.17
CA ASP A 195 -3.67 -13.79 -9.85
C ASP A 195 -3.60 -12.61 -8.85
N GLY A 196 -3.09 -11.46 -9.31
CA GLY A 196 -3.03 -10.21 -8.57
C GLY A 196 -1.73 -9.94 -7.81
N HIS A 197 -0.71 -10.80 -7.87
CA HIS A 197 0.57 -10.52 -7.20
C HIS A 197 1.46 -9.54 -7.97
N PHE A 198 2.25 -8.75 -7.25
CA PHE A 198 3.28 -7.91 -7.85
C PHE A 198 4.53 -8.75 -8.12
N LYS A 199 4.81 -9.04 -9.40
CA LYS A 199 6.03 -9.75 -9.80
C LYS A 199 7.10 -8.74 -10.20
N LYS A 200 8.24 -8.78 -9.50
CA LYS A 200 9.42 -8.02 -9.89
C LYS A 200 10.03 -8.61 -11.16
N THR A 201 10.22 -7.80 -12.19
CA THR A 201 10.79 -8.19 -13.49
C THR A 201 12.21 -7.68 -13.67
N PHE A 202 12.57 -6.59 -12.99
CA PHE A 202 13.91 -6.01 -13.02
C PHE A 202 14.28 -5.41 -11.67
N SER A 203 15.58 -5.44 -11.35
CA SER A 203 16.17 -4.77 -10.20
C SER A 203 17.60 -4.36 -10.51
N ASN A 204 17.95 -3.13 -10.17
CA ASN A 204 19.30 -2.59 -10.30
C ASN A 204 19.63 -1.75 -9.07
N LYS A 205 20.87 -1.84 -8.59
CA LYS A 205 21.37 -1.07 -7.45
C LYS A 205 22.66 -0.37 -7.81
N LYS A 206 22.75 0.91 -7.47
CA LYS A 206 23.93 1.75 -7.72
C LYS A 206 24.20 2.64 -6.51
N LYS A 207 25.44 2.67 -6.04
CA LYS A 207 25.91 3.69 -5.10
C LYS A 207 26.36 4.92 -5.88
N GLY A 208 26.03 6.10 -5.39
CA GLY A 208 26.44 7.36 -5.99
C GLY A 208 26.26 8.53 -5.03
N TYR A 209 26.31 9.73 -5.57
CA TYR A 209 26.14 10.96 -4.81
C TYR A 209 25.36 12.01 -5.60
N PHE A 210 24.75 12.96 -4.91
CA PHE A 210 24.16 14.16 -5.50
C PHE A 210 25.07 15.36 -5.25
N ASP A 211 25.46 16.07 -6.31
CA ASP A 211 26.18 17.34 -6.18
C ASP A 211 25.29 18.39 -5.50
N ILE A 212 25.85 19.16 -4.57
CA ILE A 212 25.14 20.26 -3.88
C ILE A 212 25.11 21.54 -4.76
N GLY A 213 25.47 21.44 -6.05
CA GLY A 213 25.44 22.55 -7.01
C GLY A 213 24.07 22.79 -7.67
N PRO A 214 23.81 24.01 -8.18
CA PRO A 214 22.57 24.30 -8.89
C PRO A 214 22.46 23.47 -10.19
N GLY A 215 21.43 22.65 -10.30
CA GLY A 215 21.01 22.01 -11.56
C GLY A 215 21.08 20.48 -11.60
N ASN A 216 21.74 19.81 -10.67
CA ASN A 216 21.87 18.34 -10.72
C ASN A 216 20.81 17.63 -9.87
N LYS A 217 19.74 17.14 -10.52
CA LYS A 217 18.70 16.29 -9.89
C LYS A 217 19.01 14.79 -10.01
N SER A 218 20.12 14.41 -10.63
CA SER A 218 20.47 13.03 -10.98
C SER A 218 21.61 12.51 -10.12
N LEU A 219 21.54 11.24 -9.72
CA LEU A 219 22.61 10.58 -8.98
C LEU A 219 23.85 10.37 -9.87
N VAL A 220 24.99 10.89 -9.44
CA VAL A 220 26.30 10.65 -10.07
C VAL A 220 26.86 9.34 -9.52
N PRO A 221 27.12 8.32 -10.37
CA PRO A 221 27.69 7.06 -9.90
C PRO A 221 29.14 7.25 -9.43
N TYR A 222 29.57 6.52 -8.40
CA TYR A 222 31.00 6.39 -8.12
C TYR A 222 31.69 5.75 -9.34
N LYS A 223 32.73 6.39 -9.87
CA LYS A 223 33.62 5.72 -10.83
C LYS A 223 34.39 4.64 -10.06
N LYS A 224 34.31 3.40 -10.54
CA LYS A 224 35.18 2.31 -10.08
C LYS A 224 36.61 2.58 -10.54
#